data_AF-A0A7X7KG29-F1
#
_entry.id   AF-A0A7X7KG29-F1
#
_cell.length_a   1.000
_cell.length_b   1.000
_cell.length_c   1.000
_cell.angle_alpha   90.00
_cell.angle_beta   90.00
_cell.angle_gamma   90.00
#
_symmetry.space_group_name_H-M   'P 1'
#
loop_
_entity.id
_entity.type
_entity.pdbx_description
1 polymer ?
#
loop_
_entity_poly.entity_id
_entity_poly.type
_entity_poly.pdbx_seq_one_letter_code
_entity_poly.pdbx_strand_id
1 'polypeptide(L)'
;MKAICEREKLLHAFQIVASVAPSRSPKPILQNIKLEATPEKTVLMGTDLEVGIRVEASGFEVESPGSVVLPRDRFGKILSESSDEKLSLDSDGGKVMVRGSRSEFQLPCENPDEFPNVAAFEEEKYHEIATRFFREVVRRTVFATDIESSRYALGGVLLELSESGLTAVATDGRRLARQEGPAKAVGGHSNDANATIVPTRAMQLLDRALADGDENLRLAARENDVLIHGGRVTLYSRLVEGRFPKWRDVFPRRDGMVKIEMTVGPFHAAVRQAAIVTSDDRRGVDFTFGGGKVALAGHGAERGEAQVDL
;
A
#
# COMPACT_ATOMS: atom_id res chain seq x y z
N MET A 1 10.21 -26.28 15.04
CA MET A 1 11.02 -25.09 14.70
C MET A 1 11.62 -24.54 15.98
N LYS A 2 12.90 -24.18 15.97
CA LYS A 2 13.57 -23.54 17.11
C LYS A 2 14.53 -22.45 16.60
N ALA A 3 14.39 -21.24 17.10
CA ALA A 3 15.22 -20.11 16.70
C ALA A 3 15.35 -19.05 17.80
N ILE A 4 16.46 -18.32 17.79
CA ILE A 4 16.65 -17.09 18.57
C ILE A 4 16.54 -15.91 17.62
N CYS A 5 15.83 -14.85 18.01
CA CYS A 5 15.60 -13.69 17.15
C CYS A 5 15.87 -12.38 17.87
N GLU A 6 16.43 -11.40 17.16
CA GLU A 6 16.51 -10.01 17.61
C GLU A 6 15.10 -9.39 17.61
N ARG A 7 14.63 -9.00 18.81
CA ARG A 7 13.24 -8.60 19.02
C ARG A 7 12.83 -7.41 18.14
N GLU A 8 13.64 -6.35 18.08
CA GLU A 8 13.32 -5.15 17.29
C GLU A 8 13.17 -5.45 15.79
N LYS A 9 14.08 -6.26 15.23
CA LYS A 9 14.02 -6.65 13.81
C LYS A 9 12.79 -7.49 13.51
N LEU A 10 12.45 -8.43 14.40
CA LEU A 10 11.24 -9.22 14.29
C LEU A 10 9.99 -8.36 14.44
N LEU A 11 9.92 -7.46 15.42
CA LEU A 11 8.79 -6.55 15.62
C LEU A 11 8.51 -5.73 14.37
N HIS A 12 9.54 -5.13 13.78
CA HIS A 12 9.37 -4.32 12.57
C HIS A 12 8.84 -5.15 11.39
N ALA A 13 9.42 -6.33 11.12
CA ALA A 13 8.93 -7.21 10.05
C ALA A 13 7.50 -7.72 10.34
N PHE A 14 7.22 -8.07 11.59
CA PHE A 14 5.91 -8.55 12.03
C PHE A 14 4.83 -7.50 11.87
N GLN A 15 5.08 -6.24 12.22
CA GLN A 15 4.11 -5.15 12.08
C GLN A 15 3.69 -4.92 10.62
N ILE A 16 4.65 -5.01 9.69
CA ILE A 16 4.36 -4.92 8.24
C ILE A 16 3.39 -6.02 7.83
N VAL A 17 3.69 -7.27 8.18
CA VAL A 17 2.85 -8.42 7.81
C VAL A 17 1.50 -8.42 8.53
N ALA A 18 1.48 -8.03 9.80
CA ALA A 18 0.28 -7.88 10.62
C ALA A 18 -0.69 -6.81 10.11
N SER A 19 -0.28 -5.91 9.22
CA SER A 19 -1.17 -4.91 8.63
C SER A 19 -2.10 -5.48 7.54
N VAL A 20 -1.80 -6.69 7.03
CA VAL A 20 -2.62 -7.41 6.05
C VAL A 20 -3.62 -8.33 6.72
N ALA A 21 -3.21 -9.00 7.80
CA ALA A 21 -4.06 -9.91 8.54
C ALA A 21 -5.30 -9.19 9.12
N PRO A 22 -6.53 -9.66 8.82
CA PRO A 22 -7.74 -9.05 9.34
C PRO A 22 -7.85 -9.27 10.85
N SER A 23 -8.47 -8.32 11.56
CA SER A 23 -8.74 -8.46 13.00
C SER A 23 -9.86 -9.46 13.31
N ARG A 24 -10.70 -9.76 12.31
CA ARG A 24 -11.78 -10.76 12.38
C ARG A 24 -11.91 -11.43 11.03
N SER A 25 -12.05 -12.75 11.03
CA SER A 25 -12.25 -13.54 9.81
C SER A 25 -13.05 -14.80 10.11
N PRO A 26 -13.96 -15.23 9.20
CA PRO A 26 -14.59 -16.55 9.27
C PRO A 26 -13.59 -17.72 9.26
N LYS A 27 -12.38 -17.50 8.73
CA LYS A 27 -11.24 -18.43 8.79
C LYS A 27 -10.23 -17.92 9.83
N PRO A 28 -10.21 -18.45 11.07
CA PRO A 28 -9.34 -17.98 12.15
C PRO A 28 -7.86 -17.92 11.77
N ILE A 29 -7.36 -18.89 11.01
CA ILE A 29 -5.97 -18.94 10.54
C ILE A 29 -5.50 -17.68 9.81
N LEU A 30 -6.40 -16.96 9.13
CA LEU A 30 -6.07 -15.71 8.42
C LEU A 30 -5.79 -14.54 9.37
N GLN A 31 -6.27 -14.64 10.61
CA GLN A 31 -5.99 -13.64 11.66
C GLN A 31 -4.57 -13.77 12.21
N ASN A 32 -3.80 -14.76 11.75
CA ASN A 32 -2.47 -15.08 12.24
C ASN A 32 -1.40 -14.78 11.18
N ILE A 33 -0.14 -14.86 11.61
CA ILE A 33 1.04 -14.67 10.75
C ILE A 33 1.80 -15.98 10.68
N LYS A 34 2.08 -16.47 9.47
CA LYS A 34 2.98 -17.61 9.29
C LYS A 34 4.42 -17.13 9.30
N LEU A 35 5.28 -17.82 10.03
CA LEU A 35 6.72 -17.64 10.01
C LEU A 35 7.36 -18.95 9.54
N GLU A 36 8.18 -18.86 8.50
CA GLU A 36 9.02 -19.96 8.01
C GLU A 36 10.47 -19.59 8.22
N ALA A 37 11.22 -20.45 8.91
CA ALA A 37 12.63 -20.25 9.22
C ALA A 37 13.47 -21.41 8.69
N THR A 38 14.46 -21.09 7.86
CA THR A 38 15.52 -21.99 7.39
C THR A 38 16.89 -21.43 7.80
N PRO A 39 17.99 -22.21 7.66
CA PRO A 39 19.33 -21.70 7.94
C PRO A 39 19.72 -20.50 7.07
N GLU A 40 19.14 -20.38 5.87
CA GLU A 40 19.47 -19.34 4.90
C GLU A 40 18.57 -18.11 5.04
N LYS A 41 17.28 -18.29 5.34
CA LYS A 41 16.31 -17.18 5.38
C LYS A 41 15.16 -17.43 6.34
N THR A 42 14.62 -16.34 6.86
CA THR A 42 13.37 -16.33 7.63
C THR A 42 12.36 -15.43 6.95
N VAL A 43 11.13 -15.90 6.75
CA VAL A 43 10.07 -15.18 6.04
C VAL A 43 8.80 -15.17 6.88
N LEU A 44 8.25 -13.97 7.10
CA LEU A 44 6.92 -13.79 7.66
C LEU A 44 5.90 -13.58 6.54
N MET A 45 4.72 -14.16 6.70
CA MET A 45 3.65 -14.18 5.71
C MET A 45 2.29 -13.90 6.33
N GLY A 46 1.50 -13.07 5.67
CA GLY A 46 0.17 -12.67 6.10
C GLY A 46 -0.71 -12.46 4.89
N THR A 47 -1.99 -12.80 5.00
CA THR A 47 -2.94 -12.70 3.89
C THR A 47 -4.38 -12.61 4.39
N ASP A 48 -5.22 -11.88 3.65
CA ASP A 48 -6.68 -11.92 3.78
C ASP A 48 -7.36 -12.59 2.58
N LEU A 49 -6.58 -13.32 1.77
CA LEU A 49 -6.91 -13.96 0.48
C LEU A 49 -7.07 -13.00 -0.71
N GLU A 50 -7.21 -11.69 -0.48
CA GLU A 50 -7.22 -10.67 -1.53
C GLU A 50 -5.85 -10.03 -1.68
N VAL A 51 -5.20 -9.74 -0.56
CA VAL A 51 -3.85 -9.19 -0.46
C VAL A 51 -3.02 -10.14 0.38
N GLY A 52 -1.80 -10.41 -0.09
CA GLY A 52 -0.81 -11.22 0.59
C GLY A 52 0.51 -10.49 0.67
N ILE A 53 1.24 -10.66 1.76
CA ILE A 53 2.57 -10.07 1.91
C ILE A 53 3.55 -11.09 2.48
N ARG A 54 4.76 -11.11 1.93
CA ARG A 54 5.93 -11.82 2.43
C ARG A 54 6.98 -10.78 2.82
N VAL A 55 7.56 -10.93 3.99
CA VAL A 55 8.67 -10.09 4.46
C VAL A 55 9.81 -10.97 4.92
N GLU A 56 10.96 -10.83 4.28
CA GLU A 56 12.18 -11.47 4.75
C GLU A 56 12.68 -10.76 6.00
N ALA A 57 12.80 -11.49 7.10
CA ALA A 57 13.25 -10.98 8.38
C ALA A 57 14.71 -11.35 8.64
N SER A 58 15.43 -10.41 9.23
CA SER A 58 16.82 -10.57 9.64
C SER A 58 16.94 -10.70 11.16
N GLY A 59 18.13 -11.08 11.63
CA GLY A 59 18.42 -11.23 13.07
C GLY A 59 17.88 -12.53 13.65
N PHE A 60 17.83 -13.61 12.86
CA PHE A 60 17.45 -14.95 13.31
C PHE A 60 18.67 -15.87 13.34
N GLU A 61 18.82 -16.60 14.46
CA GLU A 61 19.72 -17.72 14.64
C GLU A 61 18.86 -18.98 14.70
N VAL A 62 18.79 -19.74 13.59
CA VAL A 62 17.89 -20.90 13.47
C VAL A 62 18.62 -22.16 13.91
N GLU A 63 18.17 -22.75 15.02
CA GLU A 63 18.69 -24.02 15.53
C GLU A 63 18.02 -25.23 14.86
N SER A 64 16.71 -25.14 14.66
CA SER A 64 15.90 -26.18 14.02
C SER A 64 14.94 -25.53 13.03
N PRO A 65 15.13 -25.77 11.72
CA PRO A 65 14.25 -25.23 10.69
C PRO A 65 12.79 -25.65 10.88
N GLY A 66 11.88 -24.87 10.29
CA GLY A 66 10.47 -25.21 10.24
C GLY A 66 9.57 -23.99 10.19
N SER A 67 8.28 -24.23 10.37
CA SER A 67 7.23 -23.24 10.27
C SER A 67 6.40 -23.15 11.54
N VAL A 68 5.78 -21.98 11.76
CA VAL A 68 4.86 -21.73 12.87
C VAL A 68 3.82 -20.70 12.46
N VAL A 69 2.60 -20.83 12.98
CA VAL A 69 1.54 -19.82 12.83
C VAL A 69 1.38 -19.08 14.14
N LEU A 70 1.65 -17.78 14.12
CA LEU A 70 1.73 -16.91 15.29
C LEU A 70 0.43 -16.09 15.41
N PRO A 71 -0.28 -16.16 16.55
CA PRO A 71 -1.47 -15.34 16.77
C PRO A 71 -1.12 -13.86 16.73
N ARG A 72 -1.65 -13.14 15.72
CA ARG A 72 -1.25 -11.75 15.41
C ARG A 72 -1.29 -10.84 16.64
N ASP A 73 -2.44 -10.78 17.30
CA ASP A 73 -2.69 -9.82 18.38
C ASP A 73 -1.88 -10.15 19.64
N ARG A 74 -1.77 -11.43 20.01
CA ARG A 74 -1.05 -11.85 21.22
C ARG A 74 0.46 -11.76 21.02
N PHE A 75 0.97 -12.29 19.91
CA PHE A 75 2.39 -12.26 19.61
C PHE A 75 2.88 -10.82 19.35
N GLY A 76 2.09 -10.00 18.64
CA GLY A 76 2.40 -8.60 18.43
C GLY A 76 2.52 -7.80 19.74
N LYS A 77 1.64 -8.08 20.73
CA LYS A 77 1.76 -7.48 22.08
C LYS A 77 3.02 -7.95 22.79
N ILE A 78 3.35 -9.24 22.74
CA ILE A 78 4.59 -9.76 23.35
C ILE A 78 5.82 -9.05 22.76
N LEU A 79 5.90 -8.91 21.44
CA LEU A 79 7.02 -8.22 20.78
C LEU A 79 7.12 -6.73 21.15
N SER A 80 5.97 -6.08 21.35
CA SER A 80 5.90 -4.64 21.65
C SER A 80 6.20 -4.33 23.12
N GLU A 81 5.80 -5.20 24.04
CA GLU A 81 5.97 -5.01 25.49
C GLU A 81 7.27 -5.61 26.05
N SER A 82 7.89 -6.56 25.33
CA SER A 82 9.15 -7.15 25.78
C SER A 82 10.29 -6.12 25.71
N SER A 83 11.05 -6.02 26.80
CA SER A 83 12.27 -5.23 26.88
C SER A 83 13.54 -6.01 26.53
N ASP A 84 13.41 -7.29 26.16
CA ASP A 84 14.56 -8.13 25.82
C ASP A 84 15.12 -7.76 24.45
N GLU A 85 16.45 -7.87 24.30
CA GLU A 85 17.12 -7.69 23.00
C GLU A 85 16.86 -8.88 22.07
N LYS A 86 16.88 -10.09 22.64
CA LYS A 86 16.63 -11.35 21.93
C LYS A 86 15.49 -12.13 22.57
N LEU A 87 14.71 -12.82 21.73
CA LEU A 87 13.68 -13.77 22.14
C LEU A 87 13.96 -15.15 21.53
N SER A 88 13.75 -16.21 22.30
CA SER A 88 13.77 -17.58 21.76
C SER A 88 12.35 -18.02 21.39
N LEU A 89 12.20 -18.64 20.23
CA LEU A 89 10.99 -19.26 19.73
C LEU A 89 11.21 -20.78 19.63
N ASP A 90 10.31 -21.55 20.21
CA ASP A 90 10.35 -23.00 20.20
C ASP A 90 8.94 -23.54 19.93
N SER A 91 8.73 -24.14 18.76
CA SER A 91 7.43 -24.62 18.28
C SER A 91 7.48 -26.10 17.96
N ASP A 92 6.50 -26.82 18.50
CA ASP A 92 6.24 -28.25 18.24
C ASP A 92 5.13 -28.48 17.19
N GLY A 93 4.60 -27.41 16.60
CA GLY A 93 3.53 -27.44 15.60
C GLY A 93 2.12 -27.22 16.15
N GLY A 94 1.87 -27.50 17.44
CA GLY A 94 0.59 -27.21 18.11
C GLY A 94 0.63 -25.99 19.02
N LYS A 95 1.82 -25.64 19.51
CA LYS A 95 2.07 -24.47 20.34
C LYS A 95 3.44 -23.88 20.03
N VAL A 96 3.59 -22.59 20.36
CA VAL A 96 4.88 -21.91 20.36
C VAL A 96 5.17 -21.40 21.77
N MET A 97 6.39 -21.69 22.23
CA MET A 97 6.96 -21.10 23.42
C MET A 97 7.83 -19.91 23.01
N VAL A 98 7.57 -18.76 23.63
CA VAL A 98 8.33 -17.53 23.46
C VAL A 98 9.00 -17.20 24.78
N ARG A 99 10.34 -17.15 24.81
CA ARG A 99 11.10 -16.88 26.03
C ARG A 99 11.99 -15.66 25.87
N GLY A 100 11.94 -14.78 26.85
CA GLY A 100 12.91 -13.72 27.09
C GLY A 100 13.75 -14.04 28.32
N SER A 101 14.49 -13.06 28.84
CA SER A 101 15.37 -13.28 29.99
C SER A 101 14.61 -13.54 31.30
N ARG A 102 13.40 -12.96 31.42
CA ARG A 102 12.56 -13.02 32.63
C ARG A 102 11.10 -13.34 32.35
N SER A 103 10.78 -13.76 31.14
CA SER A 103 9.41 -14.01 30.70
C SER A 103 9.33 -15.26 29.86
N GLU A 104 8.29 -16.05 30.05
CA GLU A 104 7.94 -17.20 29.23
C GLU A 104 6.46 -17.11 28.88
N PHE A 105 6.14 -17.26 27.59
CA PHE A 105 4.79 -17.24 27.07
C PHE A 105 4.53 -18.47 26.22
N GLN A 106 3.43 -19.16 26.49
CA GLN A 106 2.96 -20.25 25.64
C GLN A 106 1.72 -19.79 24.85
N LEU A 107 1.81 -19.83 23.53
CA LEU A 107 0.69 -19.50 22.64
C LEU A 107 0.21 -20.75 21.89
N PRO A 108 -1.11 -20.91 21.70
CA PRO A 108 -1.61 -21.92 20.78
C PRO A 108 -1.24 -21.55 19.34
N CYS A 109 -0.91 -22.55 18.52
CA CYS A 109 -0.65 -22.39 17.10
C CYS A 109 -1.65 -23.22 16.29
N GLU A 110 -2.06 -22.66 15.16
CA GLU A 110 -2.75 -23.45 14.12
C GLU A 110 -1.72 -24.18 13.26
N ASN A 111 -2.16 -25.22 12.56
CA ASN A 111 -1.29 -26.02 11.71
C ASN A 111 -0.69 -25.14 10.58
N PRO A 112 0.64 -25.00 10.49
CA PRO A 112 1.28 -24.20 9.44
C PRO A 112 1.01 -24.67 8.01
N ASP A 113 0.65 -25.94 7.82
CA ASP A 113 0.32 -26.52 6.51
C ASP A 113 -1.09 -26.13 6.04
N GLU A 114 -1.97 -25.70 6.96
CA GLU A 114 -3.30 -25.18 6.63
C GLU A 114 -3.29 -23.69 6.27
N PHE A 115 -2.19 -22.99 6.55
CA PHE A 115 -2.07 -21.58 6.25
C PHE A 115 -1.99 -21.38 4.72
N PRO A 116 -2.78 -20.47 4.14
CA PRO A 116 -2.81 -20.31 2.68
C PRO A 116 -1.45 -19.96 2.11
N ASN A 117 -1.16 -20.48 0.91
CA ASN A 117 0.06 -20.09 0.21
C ASN A 117 0.02 -18.59 -0.13
N VAL A 118 1.09 -17.87 0.25
CA VAL A 118 1.29 -16.47 -0.11
C VAL A 118 2.36 -16.44 -1.21
N ALA A 119 2.01 -15.96 -2.39
CA ALA A 119 2.86 -16.02 -3.57
C ALA A 119 4.24 -15.36 -3.35
N ALA A 120 5.30 -16.09 -3.70
CA ALA A 120 6.65 -15.53 -3.84
C ALA A 120 6.82 -14.85 -5.20
N PHE A 121 7.91 -14.09 -5.36
CA PHE A 121 8.22 -13.45 -6.63
C PHE A 121 9.13 -14.37 -7.46
N GLU A 122 8.54 -15.07 -8.42
CA GLU A 122 9.23 -16.03 -9.30
C GLU A 122 9.07 -15.65 -10.79
N GLU A 123 8.74 -14.38 -11.04
CA GLU A 123 8.40 -13.89 -12.37
C GLU A 123 9.65 -13.56 -13.20
N GLU A 124 9.72 -14.10 -14.41
CA GLU A 124 10.76 -13.78 -15.39
C GLU A 124 10.45 -12.50 -16.18
N LYS A 125 9.18 -12.11 -16.23
CA LYS A 125 8.67 -10.94 -16.95
C LYS A 125 8.11 -9.94 -15.95
N TYR A 126 8.65 -8.73 -15.93
CA TYR A 126 8.21 -7.66 -15.03
C TYR A 126 8.61 -6.28 -15.56
N HIS A 127 8.13 -5.23 -14.90
CA HIS A 127 8.68 -3.88 -15.00
C HIS A 127 9.55 -3.58 -13.80
N GLU A 128 10.76 -3.09 -14.04
CA GLU A 128 11.61 -2.50 -13.02
C GLU A 128 11.28 -1.01 -12.88
N ILE A 129 11.00 -0.59 -11.66
CA ILE A 129 10.53 0.76 -11.32
C ILE A 129 11.36 1.26 -10.15
N ALA A 130 11.86 2.49 -10.23
CA ALA A 130 12.55 3.09 -9.09
C ALA A 130 11.58 3.25 -7.91
N THR A 131 11.97 2.80 -6.71
CA THR A 131 11.11 2.84 -5.52
C THR A 131 10.61 4.26 -5.26
N ARG A 132 11.48 5.27 -5.37
CA ARG A 132 11.12 6.69 -5.23
C ARG A 132 9.98 7.11 -6.16
N PHE A 133 9.97 6.60 -7.39
CA PHE A 133 8.96 6.93 -8.38
C PHE A 133 7.66 6.18 -8.09
N PHE A 134 7.72 4.94 -7.62
CA PHE A 134 6.53 4.24 -7.12
C PHE A 134 5.88 4.97 -5.94
N ARG A 135 6.67 5.43 -4.96
CA ARG A 135 6.14 6.24 -3.84
C ARG A 135 5.48 7.53 -4.34
N GLU A 136 6.05 8.16 -5.36
CA GLU A 136 5.46 9.32 -6.02
C GLU A 136 4.14 8.98 -6.72
N VAL A 137 4.08 7.85 -7.43
CA VAL A 137 2.85 7.33 -8.04
C VAL A 137 1.77 7.17 -6.98
N VAL A 138 2.07 6.49 -5.86
CA VAL A 138 1.11 6.30 -4.76
C VAL A 138 0.62 7.64 -4.23
N ARG A 139 1.53 8.54 -3.83
CA ARG A 139 1.20 9.86 -3.27
C ARG A 139 0.39 10.72 -4.22
N ARG A 140 0.68 10.68 -5.53
CA ARG A 140 0.04 11.54 -6.53
C ARG A 140 -1.24 10.97 -7.10
N THR A 141 -1.58 9.70 -6.88
CA THR A 141 -2.76 9.09 -7.52
C THR A 141 -3.80 8.60 -6.52
N VAL A 142 -3.39 7.91 -5.45
CA VAL A 142 -4.31 7.21 -4.54
C VAL A 142 -5.38 8.12 -3.92
N PHE A 143 -5.08 9.39 -3.67
CA PHE A 143 -6.07 10.31 -3.08
C PHE A 143 -7.30 10.54 -3.98
N ALA A 144 -7.20 10.23 -5.27
CA ALA A 144 -8.26 10.44 -6.25
C ALA A 144 -9.09 9.17 -6.51
N THR A 145 -8.90 8.07 -5.78
CA THR A 145 -9.70 6.84 -5.93
C THR A 145 -11.05 6.93 -5.20
N ASP A 146 -12.00 6.09 -5.61
CA ASP A 146 -13.30 5.93 -4.94
C ASP A 146 -13.53 4.45 -4.60
N ILE A 147 -13.31 4.11 -3.32
CA ILE A 147 -13.40 2.74 -2.81
C ILE A 147 -14.87 2.29 -2.66
N GLU A 148 -15.82 3.22 -2.59
CA GLU A 148 -17.25 2.93 -2.39
C GLU A 148 -18.02 2.82 -3.72
N SER A 149 -17.43 3.29 -4.82
CA SER A 149 -18.05 3.21 -6.15
C SER A 149 -18.29 1.76 -6.58
N SER A 150 -19.56 1.44 -6.83
CA SER A 150 -20.02 0.15 -7.37
C SER A 150 -20.16 0.11 -8.90
N ARG A 151 -20.10 1.27 -9.57
CA ARG A 151 -20.42 1.38 -11.01
C ARG A 151 -19.22 1.17 -11.93
N TYR A 152 -18.05 1.61 -11.48
CA TYR A 152 -16.77 1.51 -12.19
C TYR A 152 -15.71 1.03 -11.21
N ALA A 153 -14.64 0.42 -11.74
CA ALA A 153 -13.49 -0.06 -10.97
C ALA A 153 -12.60 1.11 -10.51
N LEU A 154 -13.15 1.99 -9.65
CA LEU A 154 -12.50 3.21 -9.16
C LEU A 154 -11.82 3.05 -7.80
N GLY A 155 -11.99 1.90 -7.15
CA GLY A 155 -11.37 1.60 -5.85
C GLY A 155 -9.86 1.37 -5.90
N GLY A 156 -9.24 1.53 -7.07
CA GLY A 156 -7.82 1.30 -7.30
C GLY A 156 -7.21 2.27 -8.30
N VAL A 157 -5.90 2.10 -8.48
CA VAL A 157 -5.10 2.86 -9.43
C VAL A 157 -4.92 1.99 -10.68
N LEU A 158 -5.34 2.49 -11.83
CA LEU A 158 -5.01 1.88 -13.12
C LEU A 158 -3.52 2.04 -13.37
N LEU A 159 -2.84 0.93 -13.68
CA LEU A 159 -1.46 0.93 -14.13
C LEU A 159 -1.41 0.52 -15.60
N GLU A 160 -0.92 1.39 -16.47
CA GLU A 160 -0.60 1.07 -17.86
C GLU A 160 0.91 0.89 -17.96
N LEU A 161 1.35 -0.33 -18.31
CA LEU A 161 2.75 -0.73 -18.36
C LEU A 161 3.13 -1.04 -19.81
N SER A 162 4.07 -0.29 -20.35
CA SER A 162 4.55 -0.46 -21.72
C SER A 162 6.05 -0.21 -21.82
N GLU A 163 6.63 -0.43 -23.01
CA GLU A 163 8.04 -0.10 -23.26
C GLU A 163 8.36 1.39 -23.04
N SER A 164 7.37 2.28 -23.12
CA SER A 164 7.56 3.72 -22.86
C SER A 164 7.58 4.08 -21.37
N GLY A 165 7.22 3.15 -20.48
CA GLY A 165 7.22 3.36 -19.04
C GLY A 165 5.91 3.00 -18.36
N LEU A 166 5.64 3.66 -17.23
CA LEU A 166 4.44 3.47 -16.43
C LEU A 166 3.57 4.73 -16.47
N THR A 167 2.28 4.54 -16.75
CA THR A 167 1.23 5.54 -16.51
C THR A 167 0.30 5.03 -15.41
N ALA A 168 0.16 5.81 -14.34
CA ALA A 168 -0.73 5.51 -13.23
C ALA A 168 -1.88 6.51 -13.18
N VAL A 169 -3.12 6.03 -13.08
CA VAL A 169 -4.33 6.86 -13.14
C VAL A 169 -5.31 6.47 -12.05
N ALA A 170 -5.87 7.49 -11.38
CA ALA A 170 -6.94 7.33 -10.39
C ALA A 170 -8.00 8.40 -10.59
N THR A 171 -9.26 8.05 -10.36
CA THR A 171 -10.39 8.98 -10.46
C THR A 171 -11.56 8.52 -9.59
N ASP A 172 -12.30 9.48 -9.04
CA ASP A 172 -13.54 9.29 -8.28
C ASP A 172 -14.76 9.76 -9.10
N GLY A 173 -14.56 9.97 -10.40
CA GLY A 173 -15.54 10.54 -11.32
C GLY A 173 -15.71 12.06 -11.21
N ARG A 174 -15.18 12.71 -10.17
CA ARG A 174 -15.22 14.17 -9.99
C ARG A 174 -13.88 14.83 -10.27
N ARG A 175 -12.79 14.15 -9.95
CA ARG A 175 -11.41 14.54 -10.24
C ARG A 175 -10.63 13.35 -10.79
N LEU A 176 -9.54 13.66 -11.47
CA LEU A 176 -8.61 12.66 -11.98
C LEU A 176 -7.18 13.06 -11.60
N ALA A 177 -6.40 12.08 -11.17
CA ALA A 177 -4.97 12.20 -10.97
C ALA A 177 -4.23 11.24 -11.88
N ARG A 178 -3.15 11.73 -12.48
CA ARG A 178 -2.28 10.98 -13.39
C ARG A 178 -0.83 11.21 -13.03
N GLN A 179 -0.05 10.14 -12.94
CA GLN A 179 1.40 10.19 -12.84
C GLN A 179 2.02 9.33 -13.94
N GLU A 180 2.97 9.89 -14.67
CA GLU A 180 3.70 9.21 -15.75
C GLU A 180 5.20 9.27 -15.45
N GLY A 181 5.94 8.23 -15.83
CA GLY A 181 7.38 8.20 -15.64
C GLY A 181 8.03 6.87 -16.01
N PRO A 182 9.34 6.75 -15.78
CA PRO A 182 10.14 5.64 -16.30
C PRO A 182 9.80 4.33 -15.58
N ALA A 183 9.64 3.28 -16.38
CA ALA A 183 9.62 1.89 -15.96
C ALA A 183 10.28 1.06 -17.07
N LYS A 184 11.13 0.11 -16.70
CA LYS A 184 11.88 -0.70 -17.67
C LYS A 184 11.26 -2.09 -17.77
N ALA A 185 10.74 -2.43 -18.94
CA ALA A 185 10.28 -3.79 -19.22
C ALA A 185 11.45 -4.79 -19.23
N VAL A 186 11.27 -5.91 -18.54
CA VAL A 186 12.17 -7.08 -18.54
C VAL A 186 11.38 -8.27 -19.06
N GLY A 187 11.99 -9.07 -19.93
CA GLY A 187 11.35 -10.25 -20.53
C GLY A 187 10.16 -9.94 -21.45
N GLY A 188 10.04 -8.70 -21.94
CA GLY A 188 8.93 -8.25 -22.80
C GLY A 188 7.60 -8.15 -22.05
N HIS A 189 7.63 -7.94 -20.72
CA HIS A 189 6.42 -7.74 -19.94
C HIS A 189 5.62 -6.55 -20.47
N SER A 190 4.30 -6.71 -20.53
CA SER A 190 3.30 -5.66 -20.78
C SER A 190 1.99 -6.12 -20.15
N ASN A 191 1.01 -5.24 -20.05
CA ASN A 191 -0.29 -5.58 -19.47
C ASN A 191 -1.47 -5.10 -20.31
N ASP A 192 -2.68 -5.52 -19.94
CA ASP A 192 -3.89 -4.86 -20.43
C ASP A 192 -4.02 -3.48 -19.76
N ALA A 193 -3.72 -2.45 -20.53
CA ALA A 193 -3.76 -1.05 -20.13
C ALA A 193 -5.14 -0.56 -19.63
N ASN A 194 -6.22 -1.35 -19.73
CA ASN A 194 -7.53 -0.97 -19.19
C ASN A 194 -8.00 -1.83 -18.00
N ALA A 195 -7.26 -2.89 -17.65
CA ALA A 195 -7.71 -3.90 -16.68
C ALA A 195 -6.77 -4.08 -15.48
N THR A 196 -5.52 -3.64 -15.54
CA THR A 196 -4.61 -3.71 -14.38
C THR A 196 -4.90 -2.59 -13.38
N ILE A 197 -5.94 -2.78 -12.59
CA ILE A 197 -6.39 -1.84 -11.56
C ILE A 197 -5.97 -2.39 -10.21
N VAL A 198 -4.94 -1.80 -9.61
CA VAL A 198 -4.41 -2.24 -8.32
C VAL A 198 -5.18 -1.57 -7.19
N PRO A 199 -5.77 -2.33 -6.23
CA PRO A 199 -6.52 -1.75 -5.12
C PRO A 199 -5.74 -0.70 -4.35
N THR A 200 -6.43 0.37 -3.95
CA THR A 200 -5.86 1.47 -3.15
C THR A 200 -5.11 0.97 -1.93
N ARG A 201 -5.71 0.00 -1.21
CA ARG A 201 -5.11 -0.60 -0.02
C ARG A 201 -3.78 -1.29 -0.31
N ALA A 202 -3.66 -1.99 -1.44
CA ALA A 202 -2.43 -2.68 -1.85
C ALA A 202 -1.31 -1.69 -2.19
N MET A 203 -1.65 -0.61 -2.92
CA MET A 203 -0.71 0.47 -3.24
C MET A 203 -0.13 1.12 -1.97
N GLN A 204 -0.99 1.45 -0.99
CA GLN A 204 -0.60 2.06 0.29
C GLN A 204 0.15 1.08 1.21
N LEU A 205 -0.22 -0.20 1.17
CA LEU A 205 0.44 -1.24 1.94
C LEU A 205 1.89 -1.40 1.48
N LEU A 206 2.11 -1.49 0.17
CA LEU A 206 3.47 -1.62 -0.37
C LEU A 206 4.31 -0.38 -0.06
N ASP A 207 3.77 0.83 -0.26
CA ASP A 207 4.48 2.09 0.03
C ASP A 207 5.02 2.14 1.47
N ARG A 208 4.21 1.69 2.44
CA ARG A 208 4.61 1.61 3.85
C ARG A 208 5.57 0.46 4.17
N ALA A 209 5.54 -0.62 3.39
CA ALA A 209 6.37 -1.80 3.62
C ALA A 209 7.80 -1.65 3.06
N LEU A 210 7.97 -0.84 2.01
CA LEU A 210 9.26 -0.59 1.37
C LEU A 210 10.18 0.24 2.29
N ALA A 211 11.43 -0.20 2.42
CA ALA A 211 12.43 0.53 3.18
C ALA A 211 12.97 1.72 2.39
N ASP A 212 13.47 2.75 3.08
CA ASP A 212 14.04 3.95 2.43
C ASP A 212 15.29 3.67 1.59
N GLY A 213 15.97 2.55 1.81
CA GLY A 213 17.15 2.13 1.06
C GLY A 213 16.87 1.27 -0.18
N ASP A 214 15.61 0.89 -0.43
CA ASP A 214 15.29 0.06 -1.59
C ASP A 214 15.34 0.91 -2.88
N GLU A 215 16.28 0.64 -3.79
CA GLU A 215 16.47 1.47 -4.99
C GLU A 215 15.39 1.24 -6.04
N ASN A 216 15.10 -0.03 -6.33
CA ASN A 216 14.16 -0.46 -7.37
C ASN A 216 13.21 -1.53 -6.83
N LEU A 217 12.03 -1.60 -7.45
CA LEU A 217 11.08 -2.68 -7.30
C LEU A 217 10.77 -3.32 -8.65
N ARG A 218 10.32 -4.57 -8.60
CA ARG A 218 9.87 -5.36 -9.74
C ARG A 218 8.37 -5.55 -9.65
N LEU A 219 7.65 -5.18 -10.69
CA LEU A 219 6.20 -5.32 -10.78
C LEU A 219 5.83 -6.25 -11.94
N ALA A 220 5.19 -7.35 -11.63
CA ALA A 220 4.63 -8.28 -12.60
C ALA A 220 3.11 -8.23 -12.51
N ALA A 221 2.46 -7.78 -13.57
CA ALA A 221 1.02 -7.78 -13.71
C ALA A 221 0.60 -9.03 -14.45
N ARG A 222 -0.30 -9.80 -13.85
CA ARG A 222 -0.94 -10.96 -14.47
C ARG A 222 -2.38 -10.61 -14.83
N GLU A 223 -3.13 -11.58 -15.33
CA GLU A 223 -4.51 -11.38 -15.77
C GLU A 223 -5.42 -10.89 -14.64
N ASN A 224 -5.29 -11.47 -13.44
CA ASN A 224 -6.21 -11.23 -12.31
C ASN A 224 -5.52 -10.72 -11.04
N ASP A 225 -4.19 -10.62 -11.04
CA ASP A 225 -3.40 -10.20 -9.89
C ASP A 225 -2.15 -9.44 -10.29
N VAL A 226 -1.52 -8.84 -9.29
CA VAL A 226 -0.20 -8.23 -9.41
C VAL A 226 0.72 -8.79 -8.32
N LEU A 227 1.95 -9.06 -8.71
CA LEU A 227 3.06 -9.33 -7.80
C LEU A 227 4.05 -8.18 -7.85
N ILE A 228 4.43 -7.69 -6.68
CA ILE A 228 5.38 -6.61 -6.55
C ILE A 228 6.45 -7.00 -5.54
N HIS A 229 7.72 -6.92 -5.93
CA HIS A 229 8.85 -7.24 -5.08
C HIS A 229 9.81 -6.07 -4.99
N GLY A 230 10.15 -5.65 -3.78
CA GLY A 230 11.12 -4.59 -3.51
C GLY A 230 11.87 -4.88 -2.22
N GLY A 231 13.20 -4.90 -2.30
CA GLY A 231 14.06 -5.24 -1.18
C GLY A 231 13.70 -6.59 -0.56
N ARG A 232 13.27 -6.56 0.70
CA ARG A 232 12.86 -7.73 1.49
C ARG A 232 11.37 -8.06 1.43
N VAL A 233 10.58 -7.32 0.64
CA VAL A 233 9.13 -7.41 0.63
C VAL A 233 8.63 -7.94 -0.70
N THR A 234 7.69 -8.89 -0.65
CA THR A 234 6.89 -9.30 -1.80
C THR A 234 5.42 -9.13 -1.46
N LEU A 235 4.69 -8.43 -2.30
CA LEU A 235 3.27 -8.18 -2.17
C LEU A 235 2.52 -8.79 -3.33
N TYR A 236 1.48 -9.55 -3.00
CA TYR A 236 0.45 -10.03 -3.90
C TYR A 236 -0.83 -9.23 -3.68
N SER A 237 -1.52 -8.87 -4.76
CA SER A 237 -2.87 -8.33 -4.68
C SER A 237 -3.69 -8.82 -5.86
N ARG A 238 -4.92 -9.27 -5.60
CA ARG A 238 -5.94 -9.37 -6.64
C ARG A 238 -6.20 -7.99 -7.24
N LEU A 239 -6.46 -7.95 -8.54
CA LEU A 239 -6.85 -6.74 -9.24
C LEU A 239 -8.33 -6.44 -8.98
N VAL A 240 -8.70 -5.16 -9.06
CA VAL A 240 -10.11 -4.76 -9.04
C VAL A 240 -10.77 -5.24 -10.32
N GLU A 241 -11.84 -6.02 -10.18
CA GLU A 241 -12.62 -6.50 -11.33
C GLU A 241 -13.33 -5.34 -12.04
N GLY A 242 -13.28 -5.36 -13.38
CA GLY A 242 -13.97 -4.41 -14.24
C GLY A 242 -13.03 -3.68 -15.18
N ARG A 243 -13.56 -2.63 -15.83
CA ARG A 243 -12.79 -1.79 -16.75
C ARG A 243 -12.70 -0.38 -16.20
N PHE A 244 -11.50 0.19 -16.30
CA PHE A 244 -11.31 1.60 -15.98
C PHE A 244 -11.98 2.47 -17.06
N PRO A 245 -12.59 3.62 -16.70
CA PRO A 245 -13.19 4.52 -17.69
C PRO A 245 -12.14 5.02 -18.68
N LYS A 246 -12.59 5.45 -19.87
CA LYS A 246 -11.74 6.08 -20.90
C LYS A 246 -11.23 7.44 -20.43
N TRP A 247 -10.22 7.41 -19.58
CA TRP A 247 -9.74 8.55 -18.81
C TRP A 247 -9.12 9.63 -19.70
N ARG A 248 -8.60 9.27 -20.87
CA ARG A 248 -8.05 10.23 -21.85
C ARG A 248 -9.13 11.15 -22.45
N ASP A 249 -10.39 10.75 -22.42
CA ASP A 249 -11.50 11.54 -23.01
C ASP A 249 -11.93 12.70 -22.09
N VAL A 250 -11.49 12.73 -20.83
CA VAL A 250 -11.85 13.79 -19.87
C VAL A 250 -10.98 15.04 -20.01
N PHE A 251 -9.86 14.97 -20.72
CA PHE A 251 -9.01 16.14 -20.95
C PHE A 251 -9.71 17.07 -21.94
N PRO A 252 -9.96 18.34 -21.54
CA PRO A 252 -10.67 19.27 -22.40
C PRO A 252 -9.85 19.53 -23.67
N ARG A 253 -10.52 19.52 -24.83
CA ARG A 253 -9.90 19.78 -26.16
C ARG A 253 -10.29 21.13 -26.76
N ARG A 254 -10.77 22.05 -25.92
CA ARG A 254 -11.28 23.35 -26.38
C ARG A 254 -10.14 24.32 -26.73
N ASP A 255 -10.32 25.05 -27.83
CA ASP A 255 -9.48 26.19 -28.17
C ASP A 255 -9.72 27.35 -27.18
N GLY A 256 -8.73 28.24 -27.02
CA GLY A 256 -8.87 29.44 -26.19
C GLY A 256 -8.79 29.20 -24.68
N MET A 257 -8.13 28.12 -24.23
CA MET A 257 -7.86 27.94 -22.79
C MET A 257 -6.96 29.05 -22.26
N VAL A 258 -7.40 29.69 -21.17
CA VAL A 258 -6.57 30.61 -20.40
C VAL A 258 -5.62 29.78 -19.53
N LYS A 259 -4.32 30.08 -19.62
CA LYS A 259 -3.30 29.55 -18.72
C LYS A 259 -2.94 30.63 -17.72
N ILE A 260 -2.99 30.28 -16.44
CA ILE A 260 -2.67 31.18 -15.34
C ILE A 260 -1.57 30.51 -14.52
N GLU A 261 -0.41 31.15 -14.47
CA GLU A 261 0.70 30.69 -13.65
C GLU A 261 0.52 31.17 -12.22
N MET A 262 0.67 30.26 -11.25
CA MET A 262 0.44 30.55 -9.85
C MET A 262 1.47 29.83 -8.98
N THR A 263 1.93 30.48 -7.91
CA THR A 263 2.80 29.85 -6.92
C THR A 263 1.97 28.94 -6.01
N VAL A 264 2.34 27.65 -5.94
CA VAL A 264 1.56 26.61 -5.24
C VAL A 264 1.30 26.94 -3.77
N GLY A 265 2.32 27.33 -3.02
CA GLY A 265 2.20 27.60 -1.57
C GLY A 265 1.19 28.71 -1.23
N PRO A 266 1.38 29.94 -1.75
CA PRO A 266 0.43 31.04 -1.56
C PRO A 266 -0.99 30.70 -2.02
N PHE A 267 -1.13 30.07 -3.20
CA PHE A 267 -2.44 29.69 -3.72
C PHE A 267 -3.15 28.66 -2.84
N HIS A 268 -2.44 27.61 -2.41
CA HIS A 268 -3.00 26.62 -1.50
C HIS A 268 -3.41 27.23 -0.16
N ALA A 269 -2.63 28.16 0.39
CA ALA A 269 -2.99 28.89 1.60
C ALA A 269 -4.27 29.72 1.39
N ALA A 270 -4.37 30.45 0.28
CA ALA A 270 -5.54 31.26 -0.05
C ALA A 270 -6.82 30.42 -0.22
N VAL A 271 -6.74 29.27 -0.91
CA VAL A 271 -7.85 28.32 -1.03
C VAL A 271 -8.29 27.83 0.35
N ARG A 272 -7.34 27.47 1.23
CA ARG A 272 -7.66 27.02 2.59
C ARG A 272 -8.31 28.12 3.44
N GLN A 273 -7.86 29.35 3.30
CA GLN A 273 -8.44 30.50 4.00
C GLN A 273 -9.88 30.77 3.54
N ALA A 274 -10.12 30.82 2.23
CA ALA A 274 -11.47 31.01 1.68
C ALA A 274 -12.41 29.85 2.09
N ALA A 275 -11.89 28.64 2.19
CA ALA A 275 -12.67 27.46 2.58
C ALA A 275 -13.13 27.44 4.05
N ILE A 276 -12.60 28.30 4.94
CA ILE A 276 -12.91 28.29 6.38
C ILE A 276 -14.41 28.44 6.65
N VAL A 277 -15.09 29.27 5.87
CA VAL A 277 -16.52 29.56 6.04
C VAL A 277 -17.42 28.61 5.25
N THR A 278 -16.86 27.68 4.47
CA THR A 278 -17.67 26.71 3.72
C THR A 278 -18.27 25.66 4.66
N SER A 279 -19.38 25.05 4.24
CA SER A 279 -20.05 23.99 5.01
C SER A 279 -19.67 22.60 4.50
N ASP A 280 -19.92 21.56 5.30
CA ASP A 280 -19.55 20.20 4.93
C ASP A 280 -20.36 19.65 3.74
N ASP A 281 -21.58 20.14 3.56
CA ASP A 281 -22.46 19.88 2.43
C ASP A 281 -22.15 20.76 1.20
N ARG A 282 -21.50 21.92 1.39
CA ARG A 282 -21.11 22.86 0.31
C ARG A 282 -19.71 23.40 0.51
N ARG A 283 -18.71 22.65 0.04
CA ARG A 283 -17.28 22.99 0.11
C ARG A 283 -16.77 23.80 -1.10
N GLY A 284 -17.66 24.55 -1.75
CA GLY A 284 -17.33 25.33 -2.94
C GLY A 284 -16.55 26.61 -2.59
N VAL A 285 -15.54 26.92 -3.39
CA VAL A 285 -14.84 28.21 -3.37
C VAL A 285 -14.89 28.76 -4.79
N ASP A 286 -15.38 29.99 -4.95
CA ASP A 286 -15.52 30.67 -6.24
C ASP A 286 -14.28 31.49 -6.56
N PHE A 287 -13.80 31.37 -7.80
CA PHE A 287 -12.52 31.95 -8.22
C PHE A 287 -12.79 33.01 -9.28
N THR A 288 -12.45 34.26 -8.97
CA THR A 288 -12.58 35.38 -9.91
C THR A 288 -11.21 35.89 -10.32
N PHE A 289 -10.85 35.66 -11.58
CA PHE A 289 -9.58 36.09 -12.15
C PHE A 289 -9.73 37.44 -12.87
N GLY A 290 -8.86 38.40 -12.58
CA GLY A 290 -8.88 39.70 -13.24
C GLY A 290 -7.90 40.70 -12.63
N GLY A 291 -7.50 41.72 -13.40
CA GLY A 291 -6.65 42.80 -12.89
C GLY A 291 -5.29 42.36 -12.33
N GLY A 292 -4.76 41.21 -12.79
CA GLY A 292 -3.50 40.65 -12.29
C GLY A 292 -3.59 39.90 -10.96
N LYS A 293 -4.81 39.63 -10.46
CA LYS A 293 -5.07 38.89 -9.22
C LYS A 293 -6.12 37.80 -9.40
N VAL A 294 -6.25 36.93 -8.40
CA VAL A 294 -7.39 36.04 -8.20
C VAL A 294 -8.05 36.35 -6.85
N ALA A 295 -9.36 36.56 -6.87
CA ALA A 295 -10.17 36.62 -5.65
C ALA A 295 -10.84 35.25 -5.43
N LEU A 296 -10.64 34.68 -4.24
CA LEU A 296 -11.23 33.43 -3.80
C LEU A 296 -12.32 33.72 -2.78
N ALA A 297 -13.56 33.33 -3.08
CA ALA A 297 -14.72 33.57 -2.24
C ALA A 297 -15.32 32.26 -1.71
N GLY A 298 -15.54 32.19 -0.40
CA GLY A 298 -16.25 31.09 0.26
C GLY A 298 -17.55 31.58 0.87
N HIS A 299 -18.60 30.75 0.81
CA HIS A 299 -19.92 31.08 1.35
C HIS A 299 -20.46 29.92 2.18
N GLY A 300 -20.91 30.20 3.40
CA GLY A 300 -21.63 29.24 4.24
C GLY A 300 -22.82 29.90 4.93
N ALA A 301 -24.01 29.32 4.75
CA ALA A 301 -25.28 29.91 5.21
C ALA A 301 -25.28 30.30 6.70
N GLU A 302 -24.58 29.53 7.54
CA GLU A 302 -24.45 29.78 8.98
C GLU A 302 -23.01 30.12 9.42
N ARG A 303 -22.05 30.05 8.51
CA ARG A 303 -20.61 30.20 8.79
C ARG A 303 -20.01 31.51 8.25
N GLY A 304 -20.81 32.29 7.52
CA GLY A 304 -20.45 33.59 6.99
C GLY A 304 -19.82 33.53 5.60
N GLU A 305 -19.09 34.59 5.26
CA GLU A 305 -18.47 34.80 3.95
C GLU A 305 -16.98 35.07 4.15
N ALA A 306 -16.17 34.64 3.17
CA ALA A 306 -14.74 34.91 3.14
C ALA A 306 -14.36 35.37 1.75
N GLN A 307 -13.47 36.36 1.67
CA GLN A 307 -12.81 36.75 0.45
C GLN A 307 -11.31 36.83 0.70
N VAL A 308 -10.53 36.18 -0.16
CA VAL A 308 -9.06 36.17 -0.12
C VAL A 308 -8.53 36.54 -1.49
N ASP A 309 -7.75 37.61 -1.57
CA ASP A 309 -7.13 38.06 -2.81
C ASP A 309 -5.67 37.59 -2.87
N LEU A 310 -5.26 37.07 -4.02
CA LEU A 310 -3.87 36.70 -4.35
C LEU A 310 -3.41 37.39 -5.62
#